data_AF-A0A4V5MVG5-F1
#
_entry.id   AF-A0A4V5MVG5-F1
#
_cell.length_a   1.000
_cell.length_b   1.000
_cell.length_c   1.000
_cell.angle_alpha   90.00
_cell.angle_beta   90.00
_cell.angle_gamma   90.00
#
_symmetry.space_group_name_H-M   'P 1'
#
loop_
_entity.id
_entity.type
_entity.pdbx_description
1 polymer ?
#
loop_
_entity_poly.entity_id
_entity_poly.type
_entity_poly.pdbx_seq_one_letter_code
_entity_poly.pdbx_strand_id
1 'polypeptide(L)'
;MTSHKVIFDTDPGVDDALALYYLIRHPQIELLGVTTVFGNAPVAVTTRNARFLLEAWGHDAPVHAGAAGPLTPGMPGEDFPTHIHGENGLGDHPIDMAPSEDPDTAAQFLIDQIRAHPGQIRILAVGRMTNLARALQIAPEIAGLVRDVTLMGGAFRVPGNITPAAEANIWGDPLAADIVFGASWPVVAVPLDLTTRTFMDRAALDDLGRRGGPGMQLVTDLSQGYVRFYQAAGYDGMLVHDATAAVFLTDPDLFTLTSGEVRVLSEGIALGLTLMNPEDRKGPLGAWEGRPRQRATLDGQPQAILDRIAQVCTA
;
A
#
# COMPACT_ATOMS: atom_id res chain seq x y z
N MET A 1 15.95 -3.42 21.41
CA MET A 1 15.66 -3.90 20.04
C MET A 1 15.41 -2.65 19.20
N THR A 2 16.01 -2.53 18.01
CA THR A 2 15.82 -1.34 17.17
C THR A 2 14.42 -1.36 16.55
N SER A 3 13.60 -0.36 16.84
CA SER A 3 12.26 -0.21 16.24
C SER A 3 12.36 0.38 14.83
N HIS A 4 11.48 -0.06 13.93
CA HIS A 4 11.28 0.53 12.62
C HIS A 4 10.34 1.73 12.75
N LYS A 5 10.86 2.93 12.47
CA LYS A 5 10.06 4.15 12.36
C LYS A 5 9.31 4.14 11.04
N VAL A 6 8.00 3.88 11.09
CA VAL A 6 7.16 3.69 9.90
C VAL A 6 6.17 4.84 9.76
N ILE A 7 6.06 5.36 8.53
CA ILE A 7 4.92 6.14 8.09
C ILE A 7 4.11 5.27 7.13
N PHE A 8 2.80 5.18 7.35
CA PHE A 8 1.89 4.38 6.54
C PHE A 8 1.07 5.29 5.61
N ASP A 9 1.27 5.21 4.30
CA ASP A 9 0.52 5.95 3.29
C ASP A 9 -0.50 5.00 2.63
N THR A 10 -1.79 5.29 2.78
CA THR A 10 -2.87 4.31 2.58
C THR A 10 -4.14 5.01 2.12
N ASP A 11 -5.08 4.28 1.55
CA ASP A 11 -6.43 4.74 1.21
C ASP A 11 -7.46 3.80 1.85
N PRO A 12 -7.57 3.78 3.21
CA PRO A 12 -8.04 2.61 3.92
C PRO A 12 -9.32 1.98 3.38
N GLY A 13 -9.10 0.83 2.74
CA GLY A 13 -10.03 -0.22 2.40
C GLY A 13 -9.92 -1.40 3.36
N VAL A 14 -10.38 -2.57 2.91
CA VAL A 14 -10.50 -3.77 3.76
C VAL A 14 -9.13 -4.40 4.03
N ASP A 15 -8.30 -4.54 3.01
CA ASP A 15 -6.95 -5.07 3.10
C ASP A 15 -5.97 -4.08 3.76
N ASP A 16 -6.13 -2.77 3.56
CA ASP A 16 -5.40 -1.75 4.32
C ASP A 16 -5.64 -1.90 5.82
N ALA A 17 -6.86 -2.23 6.25
CA ALA A 17 -7.18 -2.42 7.66
C ALA A 17 -6.37 -3.57 8.28
N LEU A 18 -6.20 -4.69 7.55
CA LEU A 18 -5.33 -5.77 7.99
C LEU A 18 -3.86 -5.33 8.06
N ALA A 19 -3.39 -4.56 7.09
CA ALA A 19 -2.02 -4.03 7.09
C ALA A 19 -1.78 -3.09 8.28
N LEU A 20 -2.69 -2.14 8.52
CA LEU A 20 -2.61 -1.22 9.66
C LEU A 20 -2.67 -1.98 10.99
N TYR A 21 -3.56 -2.97 11.11
CA TYR A 21 -3.63 -3.82 12.31
C TYR A 21 -2.30 -4.56 12.54
N TYR A 22 -1.70 -5.13 11.49
CA TYR A 22 -0.38 -5.74 11.57
C TYR A 22 0.68 -4.76 12.08
N LEU A 23 0.72 -3.54 11.53
CA LEU A 23 1.70 -2.52 11.91
C LEU A 23 1.60 -2.16 13.40
N ILE A 24 0.40 -1.91 13.92
CA ILE A 24 0.21 -1.50 15.32
C ILE A 24 0.43 -2.65 16.32
N ARG A 25 0.28 -3.91 15.88
CA ARG A 25 0.53 -5.09 16.71
C ARG A 25 1.99 -5.52 16.70
N HIS A 26 2.77 -5.11 15.71
CA HIS A 26 4.16 -5.57 15.59
C HIS A 26 5.09 -4.89 16.62
N PRO A 27 5.76 -5.64 17.52
CA PRO A 27 6.51 -5.06 18.63
C PRO A 27 7.80 -4.31 18.24
N GLN A 28 8.20 -4.42 16.97
CA GLN A 28 9.36 -3.71 16.41
C GLN A 28 8.97 -2.60 15.44
N ILE A 29 7.69 -2.22 15.37
CA ILE A 29 7.23 -1.10 14.56
C ILE A 29 6.81 0.05 15.48
N GLU A 30 7.34 1.23 15.19
CA GLU A 30 6.90 2.51 15.75
C GLU A 30 6.17 3.24 14.63
N LEU A 31 4.84 3.18 14.66
CA LEU A 31 3.99 3.89 13.70
C LEU A 31 3.97 5.38 14.05
N LEU A 32 4.68 6.20 13.27
CA LEU A 32 4.79 7.65 13.51
C LEU A 32 3.55 8.42 13.07
N GLY A 33 2.81 7.88 12.11
CA GLY A 33 1.60 8.49 11.57
C GLY A 33 1.11 7.77 10.34
N VAL A 34 -0.13 8.08 9.99
CA VAL A 34 -0.84 7.59 8.81
C VAL A 34 -1.12 8.77 7.89
N THR A 35 -0.72 8.68 6.64
CA THR A 35 -1.14 9.60 5.59
C THR A 35 -2.20 8.93 4.74
N THR A 36 -3.28 9.66 4.43
CA THR A 36 -4.38 9.11 3.63
C THR A 36 -4.45 9.71 2.24
N VAL A 37 -4.89 8.92 1.26
CA VAL A 37 -5.06 9.33 -0.13
C VAL A 37 -6.42 8.84 -0.66
N PHE A 38 -6.84 9.39 -1.80
CA PHE A 38 -7.96 8.84 -2.57
C PHE A 38 -7.58 7.50 -3.21
N GLY A 39 -8.56 6.62 -3.41
CA GLY A 39 -8.37 5.39 -4.17
C GLY A 39 -9.52 4.42 -3.99
N ASN A 40 -9.55 3.65 -2.89
CA ASN A 40 -10.68 2.80 -2.52
C ASN A 40 -11.95 3.62 -2.22
N ALA A 41 -11.78 4.87 -1.79
CA ALA A 41 -12.84 5.85 -1.58
C ALA A 41 -12.31 7.30 -1.72
N PRO A 42 -13.16 8.34 -1.68
CA PRO A 42 -12.70 9.73 -1.59
C PRO A 42 -11.81 9.95 -0.36
N VAL A 43 -10.83 10.85 -0.43
CA VAL A 43 -9.86 11.06 0.67
C VAL A 43 -10.54 11.43 2.01
N ALA A 44 -11.67 12.13 1.99
CA ALA A 44 -12.44 12.42 3.21
C ALA A 44 -12.92 11.14 3.91
N VAL A 45 -13.32 10.14 3.14
CA VAL A 45 -13.82 8.83 3.59
C VAL A 45 -12.65 7.96 4.06
N THR A 46 -11.55 7.91 3.31
CA THR A 46 -10.35 7.13 3.68
C THR A 46 -9.66 7.70 4.93
N THR A 47 -9.63 9.03 5.08
CA THR A 47 -9.16 9.71 6.31
C THR A 47 -10.01 9.35 7.53
N ARG A 48 -11.34 9.34 7.39
CA ARG A 48 -12.24 8.88 8.45
C ARG A 48 -11.99 7.40 8.78
N ASN A 49 -11.80 6.54 7.78
CA ASN A 49 -11.49 5.12 8.01
C ASN A 49 -10.23 4.92 8.84
N ALA A 50 -9.13 5.58 8.49
CA ALA A 50 -7.89 5.50 9.28
C ALA A 50 -8.15 5.86 10.76
N ARG A 51 -8.90 6.94 11.00
CA ARG A 51 -9.24 7.40 12.36
C ARG A 51 -10.10 6.40 13.12
N PHE A 52 -11.18 5.95 12.49
CA PHE A 52 -12.08 4.95 13.07
C PHE A 52 -11.32 3.69 13.47
N LEU A 53 -10.45 3.17 12.60
CA LEU A 53 -9.64 1.98 12.87
C LEU A 53 -8.69 2.20 14.04
N LEU A 54 -7.92 3.30 14.05
CA LEU A 54 -6.99 3.63 15.13
C LEU A 54 -7.72 3.84 16.48
N GLU A 55 -8.86 4.54 16.47
CA GLU A 55 -9.70 4.73 17.65
C GLU A 55 -10.25 3.41 18.19
N ALA A 56 -10.78 2.55 17.31
CA ALA A 56 -11.29 1.23 17.67
C ALA A 56 -10.21 0.31 18.26
N TRP A 57 -8.95 0.49 17.85
CA TRP A 57 -7.80 -0.24 18.38
C TRP A 57 -7.07 0.48 19.53
N GLY A 58 -7.53 1.67 19.93
CA GLY A 58 -6.93 2.45 21.02
C GLY A 58 -5.51 2.94 20.73
N HIS A 59 -5.17 3.18 19.47
CA HIS A 59 -3.85 3.68 19.05
C HIS A 59 -3.93 5.18 18.71
N ASP A 60 -2.88 5.93 19.05
CA ASP A 60 -2.83 7.39 19.01
C ASP A 60 -2.03 7.97 17.83
N ALA A 61 -1.80 7.17 16.78
CA ALA A 61 -1.01 7.62 15.64
C ALA A 61 -1.75 8.77 14.92
N PRO A 62 -1.08 9.88 14.60
CA PRO A 62 -1.72 10.99 13.92
C PRO A 62 -2.12 10.58 12.50
N VAL A 63 -3.29 11.06 12.05
CA VAL A 63 -3.80 10.84 10.68
C VAL A 63 -3.80 12.16 9.92
N HIS A 64 -3.12 12.19 8.78
CA HIS A 64 -2.98 13.35 7.90
C HIS A 64 -3.68 13.10 6.57
N ALA A 65 -4.74 13.87 6.30
CA ALA A 65 -5.39 13.86 4.99
C ALA A 65 -4.41 14.31 3.89
N GLY A 66 -4.49 13.67 2.73
CA GLY A 66 -3.64 13.95 1.58
C GLY A 66 -4.42 14.30 0.32
N ALA A 67 -3.91 13.84 -0.83
CA ALA A 67 -4.46 14.19 -2.13
C ALA A 67 -5.90 13.64 -2.32
N ALA A 68 -6.75 14.46 -2.94
CA ALA A 68 -8.11 14.07 -3.33
C ALA A 68 -8.22 13.54 -4.78
N GLY A 69 -7.14 13.60 -5.55
CA GLY A 69 -7.10 13.17 -6.95
C GLY A 69 -5.67 13.08 -7.50
N PRO A 70 -5.49 12.52 -8.70
CA PRO A 70 -4.18 12.17 -9.25
C PRO A 70 -3.41 13.38 -9.78
N LEU A 71 -2.09 13.26 -9.86
CA LEU A 71 -1.22 14.18 -10.62
C LEU A 71 -1.31 13.95 -12.12
N THR A 72 -1.61 12.73 -12.54
CA THR A 72 -1.66 12.33 -13.94
C THR A 72 -2.75 13.12 -14.69
N PRO A 73 -2.41 13.94 -15.70
CA PRO A 73 -3.40 14.71 -16.44
C PRO A 73 -4.31 13.83 -17.30
N GLY A 74 -5.60 14.17 -17.37
CA GLY A 74 -6.53 13.49 -18.28
C GLY A 74 -6.82 12.04 -17.92
N MET A 75 -6.68 11.67 -16.64
CA MET A 75 -7.07 10.36 -16.14
C MET A 75 -8.50 10.02 -16.57
N PRO A 76 -8.75 8.77 -17.04
CA PRO A 76 -10.10 8.30 -17.28
C PRO A 76 -10.94 8.43 -16.01
N GLY A 77 -12.23 8.77 -16.17
CA GLY A 77 -13.16 8.73 -15.05
C GLY A 77 -13.25 7.30 -14.52
N GLU A 78 -13.12 7.16 -13.20
CA GLU A 78 -13.23 5.90 -12.47
C GLU A 78 -14.17 6.14 -11.29
N ASP A 79 -15.19 5.30 -11.17
CA ASP A 79 -16.01 5.26 -9.96
C ASP A 79 -15.23 4.54 -8.86
N PHE A 80 -15.36 5.00 -7.62
CA PHE A 80 -14.75 4.30 -6.48
C PHE A 80 -15.22 2.83 -6.43
N PRO A 81 -14.36 1.88 -6.08
CA PRO A 81 -14.66 0.45 -6.11
C PRO A 81 -15.60 0.01 -4.97
N THR A 82 -16.80 0.60 -4.87
CA THR A 82 -17.76 0.29 -3.79
C THR A 82 -18.24 -1.15 -3.81
N HIS A 83 -18.20 -1.81 -4.97
CA HIS A 83 -18.47 -3.25 -5.12
C HIS A 83 -17.41 -4.15 -4.44
N ILE A 84 -16.22 -3.60 -4.13
CA ILE A 84 -15.11 -4.30 -3.47
C ILE A 84 -15.03 -3.86 -2.00
N HIS A 85 -15.04 -2.54 -1.75
CA HIS A 85 -14.78 -1.95 -0.44
C HIS A 85 -16.04 -1.43 0.28
N GLY A 86 -17.24 -1.56 -0.30
CA GLY A 86 -18.48 -1.00 0.25
C GLY A 86 -18.67 0.48 -0.08
N GLU A 87 -19.87 0.99 0.12
CA GLU A 87 -20.23 2.41 -0.08
C GLU A 87 -19.50 3.32 0.92
N ASN A 88 -19.24 2.81 2.13
CA ASN A 88 -18.42 3.54 3.10
C ASN A 88 -16.91 3.35 2.88
N GLY A 89 -16.46 2.56 1.90
CA GLY A 89 -15.05 2.24 1.66
C GLY A 89 -14.40 1.34 2.72
N LEU A 90 -15.15 0.76 3.65
CA LEU A 90 -14.69 -0.13 4.71
C LEU A 90 -15.69 -1.26 5.00
N GLY A 91 -16.08 -1.98 3.96
CA GLY A 91 -16.91 -3.18 4.03
C GLY A 91 -18.37 -2.93 4.45
N ASP A 92 -18.85 -1.69 4.40
CA ASP A 92 -20.16 -1.25 4.92
C ASP A 92 -20.38 -1.53 6.41
N HIS A 93 -19.28 -1.66 7.16
CA HIS A 93 -19.36 -1.72 8.61
C HIS A 93 -19.95 -0.42 9.18
N PRO A 94 -20.80 -0.48 10.22
CA PRO A 94 -21.33 0.72 10.83
C PRO A 94 -20.22 1.59 11.42
N ILE A 95 -20.10 2.83 10.93
CA ILE A 95 -19.13 3.82 11.42
C ILE A 95 -19.90 5.07 11.84
N ASP A 96 -19.90 5.38 13.12
CA ASP A 96 -20.49 6.61 13.67
C ASP A 96 -19.46 7.75 13.67
N MET A 97 -18.93 8.05 12.48
CA MET A 97 -17.95 9.11 12.26
C MET A 97 -18.20 9.71 10.87
N ALA A 98 -18.35 11.04 10.81
CA ALA A 98 -18.54 11.74 9.54
C ALA A 98 -17.26 11.70 8.69
N PRO A 99 -17.36 11.78 7.35
CA PRO A 99 -16.19 12.00 6.49
C PRO A 99 -15.37 13.20 6.96
N SER A 100 -14.05 13.10 6.83
CA SER A 100 -13.12 14.12 7.29
C SER A 100 -13.21 15.42 6.46
N GLU A 101 -13.13 16.56 7.14
CA GLU A 101 -12.97 17.89 6.51
C GLU A 101 -11.55 18.45 6.71
N ASP A 102 -10.61 17.60 7.13
CA ASP A 102 -9.25 18.01 7.42
C ASP A 102 -8.51 18.57 6.19
N PRO A 103 -7.62 19.55 6.41
CA PRO A 103 -6.78 20.06 5.35
C PRO A 103 -5.76 19.01 4.87
N ASP A 104 -5.43 19.09 3.59
CA ASP A 104 -4.37 18.30 2.97
C ASP A 104 -3.00 18.68 3.55
N THR A 105 -2.48 17.82 4.41
CA THR A 105 -1.20 17.99 5.12
C THR A 105 -0.25 16.81 4.95
N ALA A 106 -0.66 15.73 4.27
CA ALA A 106 0.11 14.49 4.14
C ALA A 106 1.52 14.69 3.57
N ALA A 107 1.64 15.40 2.44
CA ALA A 107 2.94 15.64 1.81
C ALA A 107 3.88 16.46 2.72
N GLN A 108 3.35 17.44 3.44
CA GLN A 108 4.12 18.24 4.39
C GLN A 108 4.54 17.42 5.60
N PHE A 109 3.65 16.59 6.15
CA PHE A 109 3.96 15.66 7.23
C PHE A 109 5.09 14.70 6.85
N LEU A 110 5.05 14.10 5.65
CA LEU A 110 6.13 13.25 5.13
C LEU A 110 7.47 13.99 5.14
N ILE A 111 7.50 15.21 4.59
CA ILE A 111 8.71 16.04 4.51
C ILE A 111 9.28 16.33 5.91
N ASP A 112 8.41 16.74 6.84
CA ASP A 112 8.82 17.14 8.18
C ASP A 112 9.36 15.95 8.98
N GLN A 113 8.70 14.79 8.91
CA GLN A 113 9.17 13.57 9.58
C GLN A 113 10.48 13.06 8.99
N ILE A 114 10.63 13.05 7.67
CA ILE A 114 11.87 12.60 7.02
C ILE A 114 13.05 13.52 7.39
N ARG A 115 12.84 14.84 7.41
CA ARG A 115 13.87 15.81 7.82
C ARG A 115 14.24 15.69 9.30
N ALA A 116 13.26 15.41 10.16
CA ALA A 116 13.49 15.22 11.59
C ALA A 116 14.25 13.92 11.90
N HIS A 117 14.14 12.91 11.03
CA HIS A 117 14.68 11.56 11.25
C HIS A 117 15.47 11.02 10.04
N PRO A 118 16.54 11.71 9.61
CA PRO A 118 17.29 11.33 8.41
C PRO A 118 17.91 9.93 8.58
N GLY A 119 17.76 9.11 7.54
CA GLY A 119 18.21 7.72 7.46
C GLY A 119 17.38 6.72 8.27
N GLN A 120 16.31 7.16 8.93
CA GLN A 120 15.53 6.31 9.86
C GLN A 120 14.12 5.99 9.37
N ILE A 121 13.46 6.92 8.67
CA ILE A 121 12.07 6.74 8.23
C ILE A 121 11.96 5.67 7.16
N ARG A 122 11.06 4.73 7.38
CA ARG A 122 10.58 3.77 6.37
C ARG A 122 9.16 4.15 5.99
N ILE A 123 8.89 4.24 4.70
CA ILE A 123 7.54 4.53 4.21
C ILE A 123 6.95 3.22 3.71
N LEU A 124 5.76 2.86 4.19
CA LEU A 124 4.94 1.83 3.59
C LEU A 124 3.78 2.50 2.86
N ALA A 125 3.83 2.49 1.53
CA ALA A 125 2.81 3.10 0.68
C ALA A 125 1.95 2.01 0.02
N VAL A 126 0.72 1.86 0.48
CA VAL A 126 -0.23 0.85 -0.04
C VAL A 126 -1.42 1.46 -0.77
N GLY A 127 -1.48 2.79 -0.84
CA GLY A 127 -2.39 3.51 -1.73
C GLY A 127 -1.69 4.13 -2.93
N ARG A 128 -2.42 5.01 -3.63
CA ARG A 128 -1.89 5.78 -4.77
C ARG A 128 -0.74 6.68 -4.33
N MET A 129 0.40 6.61 -5.03
CA MET A 129 1.66 7.29 -4.64
C MET A 129 1.66 8.83 -4.77
N THR A 130 0.49 9.45 -4.89
CA THR A 130 0.29 10.88 -5.09
C THR A 130 0.89 11.71 -3.94
N ASN A 131 0.71 11.29 -2.69
CA ASN A 131 1.28 11.99 -1.52
C ASN A 131 2.82 12.00 -1.57
N LEU A 132 3.43 10.86 -1.86
CA LEU A 132 4.87 10.69 -2.00
C LEU A 132 5.43 11.53 -3.15
N ALA A 133 4.78 11.48 -4.33
CA ALA A 133 5.21 12.25 -5.48
C ALA A 133 5.11 13.77 -5.23
N ARG A 134 4.06 14.24 -4.54
CA ARG A 134 3.94 15.65 -4.13
C ARG A 134 5.02 16.04 -3.13
N ALA A 135 5.33 15.17 -2.16
CA ALA A 135 6.43 15.42 -1.23
C ALA A 135 7.77 15.56 -1.96
N LEU A 136 8.05 14.70 -2.94
CA LEU A 136 9.25 14.80 -3.79
C LEU A 136 9.27 16.05 -4.67
N GLN A 137 8.11 16.50 -5.18
CA GLN A 137 8.03 17.74 -5.98
C GLN A 137 8.30 18.99 -5.12
N ILE A 138 7.85 18.99 -3.87
CA ILE A 138 8.05 20.10 -2.92
C ILE A 138 9.48 20.10 -2.39
N ALA A 139 10.02 18.92 -2.03
CA ALA A 139 11.31 18.76 -1.37
C ALA A 139 12.08 17.55 -1.94
N PRO A 140 12.66 17.65 -3.14
CA PRO A 140 13.33 16.52 -3.81
C PRO A 140 14.46 15.88 -2.99
N GLU A 141 15.09 16.66 -2.09
CA GLU A 141 16.22 16.20 -1.27
C GLU A 141 15.82 15.14 -0.23
N ILE A 142 14.53 15.03 0.14
CA ILE A 142 14.07 14.02 1.11
C ILE A 142 14.31 12.60 0.63
N ALA A 143 14.43 12.38 -0.69
CA ALA A 143 14.78 11.09 -1.26
C ALA A 143 16.14 10.57 -0.75
N GLY A 144 17.09 11.46 -0.46
CA GLY A 144 18.38 11.10 0.12
C GLY A 144 18.35 10.91 1.64
N LEU A 145 17.22 11.21 2.30
CA LEU A 145 17.07 11.17 3.75
C LEU A 145 16.14 10.04 4.22
N VAL A 146 15.29 9.48 3.36
CA VAL A 146 14.48 8.31 3.70
C VAL A 146 15.38 7.07 3.77
N ARG A 147 15.06 6.13 4.67
CA ARG A 147 15.77 4.85 4.75
C ARG A 147 15.40 3.95 3.57
N ASP A 148 14.11 3.74 3.38
CA ASP A 148 13.53 2.97 2.28
C ASP A 148 12.04 3.26 2.13
N VAL A 149 11.53 3.03 0.92
CA VAL A 149 10.11 3.03 0.57
C VAL A 149 9.74 1.62 0.15
N THR A 150 8.79 1.01 0.86
CA THR A 150 8.12 -0.21 0.42
C THR A 150 6.75 0.19 -0.10
N LEU A 151 6.39 -0.23 -1.30
CA LEU A 151 5.07 0.05 -1.86
C LEU A 151 4.34 -1.22 -2.24
N MET A 152 3.03 -1.27 -2.02
CA MET A 152 2.16 -2.27 -2.65
C MET A 152 1.72 -1.69 -3.99
N GLY A 153 2.04 -2.39 -5.07
CA GLY A 153 1.59 -1.96 -6.39
C GLY A 153 2.43 -2.47 -7.54
N GLY A 154 1.82 -2.44 -8.72
CA GLY A 154 2.41 -2.88 -9.97
C GLY A 154 2.13 -4.34 -10.32
N ALA A 155 2.39 -4.67 -11.57
CA ALA A 155 2.28 -6.00 -12.15
C ALA A 155 3.35 -6.12 -13.23
N PHE A 156 4.43 -6.86 -12.96
CA PHE A 156 5.62 -6.86 -13.82
C PHE A 156 5.62 -8.02 -14.82
N ARG A 157 5.18 -9.22 -14.40
CA ARG A 157 5.15 -10.43 -15.23
C ARG A 157 3.74 -11.04 -15.34
N VAL A 158 2.77 -10.43 -14.69
CA VAL A 158 1.38 -10.87 -14.64
C VAL A 158 0.42 -9.78 -15.14
N PRO A 159 -0.82 -10.12 -15.51
CA PRO A 159 -1.83 -9.12 -15.82
C PRO A 159 -2.15 -8.23 -14.62
N GLY A 160 -2.63 -7.03 -14.90
CA GLY A 160 -3.17 -6.12 -13.89
C GLY A 160 -4.54 -6.54 -13.34
N ASN A 161 -5.00 -5.86 -12.29
CA ASN A 161 -6.29 -6.10 -11.63
C ASN A 161 -7.37 -5.07 -11.99
N ILE A 162 -7.00 -3.81 -12.29
CA ILE A 162 -7.96 -2.78 -12.76
C ILE A 162 -8.10 -2.79 -14.28
N THR A 163 -7.00 -3.03 -14.99
CA THR A 163 -6.97 -3.29 -16.43
C THR A 163 -6.04 -4.47 -16.70
N PRO A 164 -6.10 -5.11 -17.89
CA PRO A 164 -5.14 -6.17 -18.21
C PRO A 164 -3.67 -5.74 -18.12
N ALA A 165 -3.38 -4.43 -18.23
CA ALA A 165 -2.03 -3.89 -18.22
C ALA A 165 -1.55 -3.37 -16.86
N ALA A 166 -2.45 -3.04 -15.94
CA ALA A 166 -2.09 -2.23 -14.77
C ALA A 166 -2.77 -2.66 -13.49
N GLU A 167 -2.03 -2.51 -12.40
CA GLU A 167 -2.50 -2.64 -11.03
C GLU A 167 -3.14 -1.32 -10.57
N ALA A 168 -4.17 -1.40 -9.72
CA ALA A 168 -5.04 -0.30 -9.29
C ALA A 168 -4.30 0.92 -8.70
N ASN A 169 -3.38 0.74 -7.76
CA ASN A 169 -2.65 1.83 -7.13
C ASN A 169 -1.74 2.56 -8.13
N ILE A 170 -1.04 1.81 -8.98
CA ILE A 170 -0.21 2.40 -10.04
C ILE A 170 -1.08 3.06 -11.11
N TRP A 171 -2.14 2.41 -11.58
CA TRP A 171 -3.08 2.96 -12.55
C TRP A 171 -3.76 4.22 -12.03
N GLY A 172 -4.01 4.28 -10.72
CA GLY A 172 -4.73 5.36 -10.07
C GLY A 172 -3.99 6.69 -10.08
N ASP A 173 -2.66 6.69 -10.17
CA ASP A 173 -1.84 7.87 -10.48
C ASP A 173 -0.46 7.48 -11.09
N PRO A 174 -0.41 7.12 -12.39
CA PRO A 174 0.77 6.54 -13.01
C PRO A 174 1.97 7.50 -13.06
N LEU A 175 1.71 8.80 -13.22
CA LEU A 175 2.75 9.83 -13.15
C LEU A 175 3.39 9.89 -11.76
N ALA A 176 2.57 9.84 -10.70
CA ALA A 176 3.10 9.80 -9.35
C ALA A 176 3.96 8.55 -9.12
N ALA A 177 3.49 7.38 -9.59
CA ALA A 177 4.26 6.16 -9.52
C ALA A 177 5.60 6.25 -10.29
N ASP A 178 5.63 6.80 -11.52
CA ASP A 178 6.89 6.99 -12.27
C ASP A 178 7.84 7.93 -11.52
N ILE A 179 7.33 9.03 -10.93
CA ILE A 179 8.13 9.94 -10.09
C ILE A 179 8.75 9.20 -8.91
N VAL A 180 7.95 8.40 -8.18
CA VAL A 180 8.42 7.63 -7.02
C VAL A 180 9.48 6.61 -7.41
N PHE A 181 9.27 5.82 -8.47
CA PHE A 181 10.29 4.87 -8.94
C PHE A 181 11.55 5.57 -9.48
N GLY A 182 11.42 6.79 -10.00
CA GLY A 182 12.52 7.58 -10.55
C GLY A 182 13.38 8.33 -9.54
N ALA A 183 12.91 8.50 -8.31
CA ALA A 183 13.64 9.23 -7.28
C ALA A 183 14.79 8.40 -6.69
N SER A 184 15.78 9.08 -6.13
CA SER A 184 17.02 8.46 -5.63
C SER A 184 16.86 7.64 -4.34
N TRP A 185 15.65 7.58 -3.76
CA TRP A 185 15.40 6.75 -2.58
C TRP A 185 15.35 5.25 -2.93
N PRO A 186 15.65 4.35 -1.99
CA PRO A 186 15.52 2.92 -2.22
C PRO A 186 14.05 2.49 -2.20
N VAL A 187 13.53 2.02 -3.34
CA VAL A 187 12.17 1.49 -3.47
C VAL A 187 12.18 -0.03 -3.53
N VAL A 188 11.23 -0.64 -2.83
CA VAL A 188 10.83 -2.04 -3.01
C VAL A 188 9.34 -2.08 -3.36
N ALA A 189 9.02 -2.52 -4.57
CA ALA A 189 7.65 -2.82 -4.96
C ALA A 189 7.25 -4.23 -4.50
N VAL A 190 6.02 -4.35 -4.00
CA VAL A 190 5.36 -5.60 -3.64
C VAL A 190 4.15 -5.75 -4.59
N PRO A 191 4.38 -6.32 -5.79
CA PRO A 191 3.41 -6.30 -6.89
C PRO A 191 2.46 -7.50 -6.88
N LEU A 192 1.49 -7.47 -7.79
CA LEU A 192 0.55 -8.56 -8.05
C LEU A 192 1.22 -9.91 -8.33
N ASP A 193 2.45 -9.92 -8.87
CA ASP A 193 3.25 -11.13 -9.10
C ASP A 193 3.38 -12.01 -7.85
N LEU A 194 3.46 -11.40 -6.66
CA LEU A 194 3.49 -12.09 -5.38
C LEU A 194 2.14 -12.02 -4.65
N THR A 195 1.53 -10.83 -4.58
CA THR A 195 0.37 -10.63 -3.69
C THR A 195 -0.88 -11.40 -4.13
N THR A 196 -0.96 -11.80 -5.41
CA THR A 196 -2.05 -12.68 -5.89
C THR A 196 -1.90 -14.13 -5.42
N ARG A 197 -0.75 -14.49 -4.85
CA ARG A 197 -0.47 -15.81 -4.28
C ARG A 197 -0.53 -15.82 -2.75
N THR A 198 -0.59 -14.66 -2.11
CA THR A 198 -0.83 -14.51 -0.66
C THR A 198 -2.34 -14.46 -0.42
N PHE A 199 -2.95 -15.65 -0.44
CA PHE A 199 -4.38 -15.87 -0.30
C PHE A 199 -4.69 -16.41 1.09
N MET A 200 -5.51 -15.69 1.84
CA MET A 200 -6.05 -16.12 3.13
C MET A 200 -7.45 -16.68 2.91
N ASP A 201 -7.60 -17.99 3.11
CA ASP A 201 -8.91 -18.63 3.01
C ASP A 201 -9.86 -18.18 4.14
N ARG A 202 -11.17 -18.38 3.93
CA ARG A 202 -12.21 -17.99 4.89
C ARG A 202 -12.00 -18.63 6.26
N ALA A 203 -11.60 -19.90 6.31
CA ALA A 203 -11.43 -20.61 7.58
C ALA A 203 -10.26 -20.03 8.40
N ALA A 204 -9.17 -19.65 7.74
CA ALA A 204 -8.04 -18.96 8.33
C ALA A 204 -8.44 -17.57 8.84
N LEU A 205 -9.17 -16.79 8.04
CA LEU A 205 -9.67 -15.47 8.46
C LEU A 205 -10.59 -15.55 9.70
N ASP A 206 -11.51 -16.52 9.72
CA ASP A 206 -12.40 -16.76 10.85
C ASP A 206 -11.64 -17.22 12.11
N ASP A 207 -10.62 -18.07 11.94
CA ASP A 207 -9.74 -18.48 13.04
C ASP A 207 -8.93 -17.31 13.60
N LEU A 208 -8.41 -16.43 12.74
CA LEU A 208 -7.70 -15.22 13.14
C LEU A 208 -8.61 -14.27 13.92
N GLY A 209 -9.82 -14.02 13.45
CA GLY A 209 -10.79 -13.18 14.16
C GLY A 209 -11.03 -13.68 15.59
N ARG A 210 -11.26 -14.99 15.74
CA ARG A 210 -11.48 -15.63 17.04
C ARG A 210 -10.25 -15.59 17.96
N ARG A 211 -9.04 -15.81 17.43
CA ARG A 211 -7.80 -15.86 18.23
C ARG A 211 -7.20 -14.48 18.52
N GLY A 212 -7.34 -13.54 17.60
CA GLY A 212 -6.74 -12.20 17.68
C GLY A 212 -7.55 -11.18 18.49
N GLY A 213 -8.66 -11.61 19.10
CA GLY A 213 -9.48 -10.78 19.96
C GLY A 213 -10.27 -9.71 19.19
N PRO A 214 -10.85 -8.73 19.90
CA PRO A 214 -11.77 -7.75 19.29
C PRO A 214 -11.19 -6.96 18.12
N GLY A 215 -9.89 -6.62 18.17
CA GLY A 215 -9.23 -5.86 17.12
C GLY A 215 -9.14 -6.63 15.80
N MET A 216 -8.73 -7.90 15.86
CA MET A 216 -8.68 -8.76 14.66
C MET A 216 -10.08 -9.20 14.24
N GLN A 217 -11.02 -9.38 15.18
CA GLN A 217 -12.41 -9.66 14.86
C GLN A 217 -13.02 -8.52 14.03
N LEU A 218 -12.71 -7.26 14.36
CA LEU A 218 -13.12 -6.13 13.53
C LEU A 218 -12.61 -6.28 12.09
N VAL A 219 -11.33 -6.61 11.89
CA VAL A 219 -10.78 -6.88 10.54
C VAL A 219 -11.60 -7.97 9.83
N THR A 220 -11.87 -9.10 10.48
CA THR A 220 -12.70 -10.17 9.92
C THR A 220 -14.10 -9.68 9.54
N ASP A 221 -14.74 -8.85 10.35
CA ASP A 221 -16.08 -8.32 10.10
C ASP A 221 -16.10 -7.37 8.89
N LEU A 222 -15.08 -6.50 8.77
CA LEU A 222 -14.91 -5.60 7.62
C LEU A 222 -14.68 -6.38 6.32
N SER A 223 -14.02 -7.54 6.39
CA SER A 223 -13.63 -8.32 5.21
C SER A 223 -14.74 -9.06 4.49
N GLN A 224 -15.96 -9.14 5.04
CA GLN A 224 -16.98 -10.03 4.49
C GLN A 224 -17.44 -9.65 3.07
N GLY A 225 -17.49 -8.35 2.74
CA GLY A 225 -17.76 -7.88 1.37
C GLY A 225 -16.65 -8.24 0.39
N TYR A 226 -15.42 -8.00 0.79
CA TYR A 226 -14.20 -8.30 0.02
C TYR A 226 -14.05 -9.79 -0.26
N VAL A 227 -14.34 -10.65 0.71
CA VAL A 227 -14.35 -12.11 0.51
C VAL A 227 -15.42 -12.50 -0.52
N ARG A 228 -16.63 -11.92 -0.48
CA ARG A 228 -17.67 -12.19 -1.50
C ARG A 228 -17.25 -11.76 -2.90
N PHE A 229 -16.54 -10.63 -3.03
CA PHE A 229 -15.99 -10.18 -4.30
C PHE A 229 -15.00 -11.22 -4.86
N TYR A 230 -14.04 -11.68 -4.05
CA TYR A 230 -13.06 -12.69 -4.48
C TYR A 230 -13.65 -14.07 -4.74
N GLN A 231 -14.74 -14.43 -4.06
CA GLN A 231 -15.50 -15.65 -4.37
C GLN A 231 -16.01 -15.67 -5.81
N ALA A 232 -16.43 -14.52 -6.35
CA ALA A 232 -16.83 -14.42 -7.76
C ALA A 232 -15.65 -14.63 -8.73
N ALA A 233 -14.41 -14.37 -8.28
CA ALA A 233 -13.17 -14.61 -9.01
C ALA A 233 -12.58 -16.02 -8.76
N GLY A 234 -13.28 -16.90 -8.01
CA GLY A 234 -12.87 -18.28 -7.77
C GLY A 234 -12.05 -18.51 -6.49
N TYR A 235 -12.00 -17.54 -5.59
CA TYR A 235 -11.25 -17.61 -4.34
C TYR A 235 -12.21 -17.67 -3.13
N ASP A 236 -12.12 -18.70 -2.28
CA ASP A 236 -12.91 -18.77 -1.04
C ASP A 236 -12.19 -18.11 0.15
N GLY A 237 -12.03 -16.79 0.09
CA GLY A 237 -11.23 -16.01 1.04
C GLY A 237 -10.89 -14.63 0.49
N MET A 238 -9.74 -14.10 0.90
CA MET A 238 -9.24 -12.80 0.44
C MET A 238 -7.76 -12.85 0.05
N LEU A 239 -7.37 -12.05 -0.94
CA LEU A 239 -5.97 -11.73 -1.18
C LEU A 239 -5.54 -10.65 -0.20
N VAL A 240 -4.37 -10.79 0.42
CA VAL A 240 -3.89 -9.86 1.46
C VAL A 240 -2.77 -8.97 0.94
N HIS A 241 -3.10 -8.16 -0.07
CA HIS A 241 -2.16 -7.30 -0.81
C HIS A 241 -1.28 -6.44 0.10
N ASP A 242 -1.90 -5.59 0.91
CA ASP A 242 -1.20 -4.58 1.69
C ASP A 242 -0.48 -5.16 2.90
N ALA A 243 -1.09 -6.15 3.55
CA ALA A 243 -0.48 -6.85 4.67
C ALA A 243 0.77 -7.64 4.21
N THR A 244 0.78 -8.14 2.97
CA THR A 244 1.98 -8.73 2.36
C THR A 244 3.10 -7.70 2.24
N ALA A 245 2.78 -6.47 1.84
CA ALA A 245 3.77 -5.39 1.79
C ALA A 245 4.25 -4.98 3.20
N ALA A 246 3.36 -4.98 4.20
CA ALA A 246 3.71 -4.70 5.59
C ALA A 246 4.70 -5.73 6.16
N VAL A 247 4.53 -7.02 5.87
CA VAL A 247 5.45 -8.09 6.32
C VAL A 247 6.86 -7.90 5.76
N PHE A 248 7.02 -7.33 4.56
CA PHE A 248 8.36 -7.07 4.01
C PHE A 248 9.20 -6.15 4.91
N LEU A 249 8.56 -5.26 5.68
CA LEU A 249 9.28 -4.37 6.59
C LEU A 249 10.05 -5.16 7.65
N THR A 250 9.50 -6.25 8.17
CA THR A 250 10.04 -6.97 9.32
C THR A 250 10.70 -8.28 8.94
N ASP A 251 10.25 -8.91 7.85
CA ASP A 251 10.66 -10.24 7.43
C ASP A 251 11.05 -10.27 5.93
N PRO A 252 12.01 -9.44 5.48
CA PRO A 252 12.38 -9.32 4.07
C PRO A 252 12.93 -10.63 3.47
N ASP A 253 13.43 -11.54 4.29
CA ASP A 253 13.95 -12.86 3.85
C ASP A 253 12.85 -13.80 3.33
N LEU A 254 11.57 -13.48 3.57
CA LEU A 254 10.44 -14.21 2.99
C LEU A 254 10.19 -13.86 1.51
N PHE A 255 10.94 -12.89 0.97
CA PHE A 255 10.73 -12.32 -0.35
C PHE A 255 11.96 -12.48 -1.24
N THR A 256 11.75 -12.75 -2.52
CA THR A 256 12.80 -12.83 -3.53
C THR A 256 12.84 -11.52 -4.31
N LEU A 257 13.94 -10.77 -4.16
CA LEU A 257 14.11 -9.47 -4.79
C LEU A 257 14.67 -9.59 -6.21
N THR A 258 14.04 -8.89 -7.15
CA THR A 258 14.60 -8.61 -8.49
C THR A 258 14.96 -7.13 -8.55
N SER A 259 16.16 -6.82 -9.06
CA SER A 259 16.72 -5.46 -9.16
C SER A 259 16.71 -4.98 -10.61
N GLY A 260 16.34 -3.71 -10.83
CA GLY A 260 16.31 -3.11 -12.16
C GLY A 260 15.78 -1.68 -12.16
N GLU A 261 16.02 -0.97 -13.26
CA GLU A 261 15.40 0.35 -13.47
C GLU A 261 13.90 0.17 -13.80
N VAL A 262 13.04 1.00 -13.24
CA VAL A 262 11.58 0.89 -13.42
C VAL A 262 11.03 2.11 -14.14
N ARG A 263 10.06 1.87 -15.03
CA ARG A 263 9.21 2.87 -15.68
C ARG A 263 7.75 2.55 -15.48
N VAL A 264 6.93 3.58 -15.40
CA VAL A 264 5.47 3.48 -15.45
C VAL A 264 4.96 4.26 -16.65
N LEU A 265 4.08 3.67 -17.44
CA LEU A 265 3.44 4.36 -18.55
C LEU A 265 2.32 5.28 -18.04
N SER A 266 2.41 6.57 -18.35
CA SER A 266 1.44 7.60 -17.91
C SER A 266 0.41 7.97 -18.98
N GLU A 267 0.38 7.27 -20.10
CA GLU A 267 -0.55 7.52 -21.21
C GLU A 267 -0.75 6.27 -22.07
N GLY A 268 -1.76 6.32 -22.95
CA GLY A 268 -2.07 5.28 -23.91
C GLY A 268 -2.84 4.08 -23.34
N ILE A 269 -3.03 3.04 -24.16
CA ILE A 269 -3.84 1.86 -23.80
C ILE A 269 -3.25 1.02 -22.66
N ALA A 270 -1.96 1.20 -22.39
CA ALA A 270 -1.22 0.53 -21.32
C ALA A 270 -0.90 1.49 -20.17
N LEU A 271 -1.74 2.51 -19.96
CA LEU A 271 -1.70 3.42 -18.81
C LEU A 271 -1.54 2.60 -17.51
N GLY A 272 -0.59 2.98 -16.67
CA GLY A 272 -0.28 2.29 -15.40
C GLY A 272 0.59 1.03 -15.53
N LEU A 273 1.00 0.62 -16.74
CA LEU A 273 1.88 -0.54 -16.91
C LEU A 273 3.25 -0.29 -16.26
N THR A 274 3.65 -1.17 -15.34
CA THR A 274 4.96 -1.19 -14.70
C THR A 274 5.96 -2.03 -15.48
N LEU A 275 7.06 -1.43 -15.93
CA LEU A 275 8.09 -2.09 -16.73
C LEU A 275 9.45 -2.00 -16.03
N MET A 276 10.02 -3.15 -15.71
CA MET A 276 11.37 -3.27 -15.19
C MET A 276 12.35 -3.61 -16.31
N ASN A 277 13.48 -2.89 -16.37
CA ASN A 277 14.68 -3.32 -17.06
C ASN A 277 15.58 -4.06 -16.04
N PRO A 278 15.64 -5.40 -16.05
CA PRO A 278 16.42 -6.16 -15.08
C PRO A 278 17.91 -5.86 -15.21
N GLU A 279 18.63 -5.91 -14.09
CA GLU A 279 20.06 -5.57 -14.03
C GLU A 279 20.98 -6.42 -14.92
N ASP A 280 20.55 -7.64 -15.25
CA ASP A 280 21.29 -8.59 -16.09
C ASP A 280 20.95 -8.46 -17.59
N ARG A 281 19.94 -7.66 -17.95
CA ARG A 281 19.53 -7.45 -19.34
C ARG A 281 20.61 -6.67 -20.09
N LYS A 282 21.02 -7.23 -21.24
CA LYS A 282 21.92 -6.57 -22.20
C LYS A 282 21.10 -5.91 -23.31
N GLY A 283 21.37 -4.64 -23.62
CA GLY A 283 20.71 -3.92 -24.70
C GLY A 283 20.68 -2.41 -24.46
N PRO A 284 20.09 -1.62 -25.39
CA PRO A 284 19.90 -0.20 -25.17
C PRO A 284 18.96 0.06 -23.99
N LEU A 285 19.31 1.04 -23.15
CA LEU A 285 18.52 1.46 -22.00
C LEU A 285 17.34 2.36 -22.40
N GLY A 286 17.50 3.23 -23.39
CA GLY A 286 16.44 4.10 -23.88
C GLY A 286 15.76 4.88 -22.75
N ALA A 287 14.45 4.70 -22.60
CA ALA A 287 13.64 5.37 -21.58
C ALA A 287 14.03 5.05 -20.11
N TRP A 288 14.89 4.07 -19.88
CA TRP A 288 15.42 3.69 -18.55
C TRP A 288 16.80 4.30 -18.25
N GLU A 289 17.44 4.97 -19.23
CA GLU A 289 18.75 5.58 -19.04
C GLU A 289 18.72 6.63 -17.92
N GLY A 290 19.71 6.55 -17.01
CA GLY A 290 19.84 7.46 -15.86
C GLY A 290 18.86 7.23 -14.71
N ARG A 291 17.97 6.24 -14.80
CA ARG A 291 17.07 5.92 -13.68
C ARG A 291 17.78 5.13 -12.60
N PRO A 292 17.44 5.34 -11.33
CA PRO A 292 17.96 4.52 -10.24
C PRO A 292 17.43 3.09 -10.36
N ARG A 293 18.23 2.14 -9.88
CA ARG A 293 17.79 0.76 -9.72
C ARG A 293 16.89 0.64 -8.50
N GLN A 294 15.71 0.08 -8.72
CA GLN A 294 14.74 -0.25 -7.71
C GLN A 294 14.58 -1.76 -7.61
N ARG A 295 13.83 -2.23 -6.61
CA ARG A 295 13.61 -3.66 -6.39
C ARG A 295 12.12 -3.98 -6.45
N ALA A 296 11.81 -5.21 -6.83
CA ALA A 296 10.47 -5.76 -6.77
C ALA A 296 10.49 -7.19 -6.20
N THR A 297 9.52 -7.53 -5.35
CA THR A 297 9.34 -8.87 -4.79
C THR A 297 8.50 -9.74 -5.74
N LEU A 298 9.09 -10.14 -6.86
CA LEU A 298 8.37 -10.91 -7.89
C LEU A 298 8.08 -12.36 -7.46
N ASP A 299 8.81 -12.86 -6.46
CA ASP A 299 8.57 -14.15 -5.83
C ASP A 299 8.80 -14.08 -4.31
N GLY A 300 8.47 -15.15 -3.59
CA GLY A 300 8.60 -15.23 -2.15
C GLY A 300 8.00 -16.51 -1.57
N GLN A 301 7.66 -16.46 -0.29
CA GLN A 301 7.09 -17.59 0.46
C GLN A 301 5.67 -17.25 0.95
N PRO A 302 4.63 -17.33 0.11
CA PRO A 302 3.29 -16.85 0.45
C PRO A 302 2.73 -17.44 1.74
N GLN A 303 2.91 -18.75 1.98
CA GLN A 303 2.43 -19.38 3.21
C GLN A 303 3.15 -18.84 4.45
N ALA A 304 4.48 -18.67 4.40
CA ALA A 304 5.23 -18.12 5.53
C ALA A 304 4.86 -16.66 5.82
N ILE A 305 4.50 -15.89 4.78
CA ILE A 305 3.97 -14.53 4.91
C ILE A 305 2.62 -14.55 5.66
N LEU A 306 1.72 -15.45 5.28
CA LEU A 306 0.42 -15.63 5.96
C LEU A 306 0.61 -16.08 7.42
N ASP A 307 1.51 -17.02 7.67
CA ASP A 307 1.84 -17.50 9.01
C ASP A 307 2.39 -16.36 9.88
N ARG A 308 3.17 -15.45 9.27
CA ARG A 308 3.71 -14.27 9.95
C ARG A 308 2.63 -13.25 10.29
N ILE A 309 1.69 -12.99 9.38
CA ILE A 309 0.51 -12.16 9.65
C ILE A 309 -0.28 -12.78 10.81
N ALA A 310 -0.55 -14.08 10.74
CA ALA A 310 -1.27 -14.81 11.78
C ALA A 310 -0.59 -14.71 13.15
N GLN A 311 0.73 -14.89 13.20
CA GLN A 311 1.51 -14.77 14.43
C GLN A 311 1.38 -13.38 15.06
N VAL A 312 1.52 -12.32 14.27
CA VAL A 312 1.51 -10.93 14.77
C VAL A 312 0.12 -10.48 15.17
N CYS A 313 -0.89 -10.78 14.36
CA CYS A 313 -2.27 -10.36 14.60
C CYS A 313 -2.98 -11.15 15.72
N THR A 314 -2.37 -12.25 16.21
CA THR A 314 -2.93 -13.07 17.31
C THR A 314 -2.08 -13.11 18.59
N ALA A 315 -0.91 -12.45 18.59
CA ALA A 315 -0.07 -12.27 19.78
C ALA A 315 -0.60 -11.16 20.66
#